data_AF-A0A136KRV0-F1
#
_entry.id   AF-A0A136KRV0-F1
#
_cell.length_a   1.000
_cell.length_b   1.000
_cell.length_c   1.000
_cell.angle_alpha   90.00
_cell.angle_beta   90.00
_cell.angle_gamma   90.00
#
_symmetry.space_group_name_H-M   'P 1'
#
loop_
_entity.id
_entity.type
_entity.pdbx_description
1 polymer ?
#
loop_
_entity_poly.entity_id
_entity_poly.type
_entity_poly.pdbx_seq_one_letter_code
_entity_poly.pdbx_strand_id
1 'polypeptide(L)'
;MQILSIALILSFGIVPIVQLHPYQYAYYNNFIGGVSGAFRNYETEYWLTCYREAVLELNQITNEPVNLFVRREPYIAAYYANDNITIRDFRTEQNQMQTGDYYLVSTRSNEDLRFMRDVPALITIERQGATFCVIKQVP
;
A
#
# COMPACT_ATOMS: atom_id res chain seq x y z
N MET A 1 -39.13 -16.26 2.84
CA MET A 1 -38.18 -15.96 3.94
C MET A 1 -36.79 -16.54 3.70
N GLN A 2 -36.64 -17.85 3.45
CA GLN A 2 -35.33 -18.52 3.32
C GLN A 2 -34.40 -17.89 2.26
N ILE A 3 -34.91 -17.56 1.07
CA ILE A 3 -34.11 -16.95 -0.01
C ILE A 3 -33.57 -15.56 0.41
N LEU A 4 -34.39 -14.76 1.09
CA LEU A 4 -33.98 -13.43 1.55
C LEU A 4 -32.90 -13.52 2.63
N SER A 5 -33.04 -14.48 3.55
CA SER A 5 -32.02 -14.74 4.57
C SER A 5 -30.69 -15.20 3.94
N ILE A 6 -30.73 -16.08 2.94
CA ILE A 6 -29.53 -16.52 2.21
C ILE A 6 -28.89 -15.34 1.48
N ALA A 7 -29.68 -14.54 0.75
CA ALA A 7 -29.17 -13.37 0.03
C ALA A 7 -28.52 -12.36 0.98
N LEU A 8 -29.15 -12.11 2.14
CA LEU A 8 -28.59 -11.25 3.18
C LEU A 8 -27.25 -11.78 3.71
N ILE A 9 -27.17 -13.07 4.06
CA ILE A 9 -25.93 -13.69 4.54
C ILE A 9 -24.81 -13.60 3.49
N LEU A 10 -25.12 -13.91 2.23
CA LEU A 10 -24.15 -13.84 1.14
C LEU A 10 -23.67 -12.40 0.88
N SER A 11 -24.53 -11.40 1.07
CA SER A 11 -24.16 -10.00 0.86
C SER A 11 -23.01 -9.55 1.76
N PHE A 12 -22.91 -10.09 2.99
CA PHE A 12 -21.80 -9.81 3.91
C PHE A 12 -20.45 -10.33 3.41
N GLY A 13 -20.42 -11.33 2.52
CA GLY A 13 -19.18 -11.82 1.90
C GLY A 13 -18.93 -11.22 0.52
N ILE A 14 -19.96 -11.14 -0.32
CA ILE A 14 -19.83 -10.69 -1.71
C ILE A 14 -19.49 -9.20 -1.79
N VAL A 15 -20.14 -8.35 -0.97
CA VAL A 15 -19.91 -6.91 -1.02
C VAL A 15 -18.45 -6.56 -0.69
N PRO A 16 -17.85 -7.07 0.41
CA PRO A 16 -16.43 -6.83 0.68
C PRO A 16 -15.49 -7.42 -0.38
N ILE A 17 -15.79 -8.59 -0.94
CA ILE A 17 -14.98 -9.19 -2.02
C ILE A 17 -14.88 -8.24 -3.22
N VAL A 18 -15.99 -7.61 -3.61
CA VAL A 18 -16.02 -6.66 -4.73
C VAL A 18 -15.31 -5.37 -4.35
N GLN A 19 -15.63 -4.80 -3.18
CA GLN A 19 -15.07 -3.53 -2.73
C GLN A 19 -13.57 -3.58 -2.47
N LEU A 20 -13.05 -4.73 -2.05
CA LEU A 20 -11.66 -4.91 -1.73
C LEU A 20 -10.83 -5.40 -2.90
N HIS A 21 -11.40 -5.80 -4.05
CA HIS A 21 -10.59 -6.28 -5.18
C HIS A 21 -9.46 -5.27 -5.54
N PRO A 22 -8.17 -5.71 -5.70
CA PRO A 22 -7.60 -7.07 -5.60
C PRO A 22 -7.07 -7.49 -4.21
N TYR A 23 -7.46 -6.80 -3.15
CA TYR A 23 -7.08 -6.99 -1.75
C TYR A 23 -8.13 -7.74 -0.93
N GLN A 24 -8.84 -8.72 -1.49
CA GLN A 24 -9.89 -9.44 -0.77
C GLN A 24 -9.38 -10.10 0.52
N TYR A 25 -8.10 -10.46 0.58
CA TYR A 25 -7.45 -11.02 1.77
C TYR A 25 -7.31 -10.01 2.91
N ALA A 26 -7.39 -8.70 2.63
CA ALA A 26 -7.34 -7.63 3.63
C ALA A 26 -8.66 -7.45 4.39
N TYR A 27 -9.66 -8.30 4.11
CA TYR A 27 -10.97 -8.23 4.75
C TYR A 27 -10.89 -8.43 6.26
N TYR A 28 -11.62 -7.57 6.97
CA TYR A 28 -11.94 -7.72 8.38
C TYR A 28 -13.45 -7.57 8.57
N ASN A 29 -13.99 -8.28 9.56
CA ASN A 29 -15.43 -8.28 9.81
C ASN A 29 -15.94 -6.91 10.30
N ASN A 30 -17.19 -6.60 9.98
CA ASN A 30 -17.80 -5.32 10.34
C ASN A 30 -17.95 -5.10 11.87
N PHE A 31 -17.93 -6.14 12.71
CA PHE A 31 -18.02 -5.98 14.16
C PHE A 31 -16.81 -5.28 14.77
N ILE A 32 -15.64 -5.37 14.12
CA ILE A 32 -14.45 -4.62 14.52
C ILE A 32 -14.29 -3.29 13.76
N GLY A 33 -15.30 -2.87 12.97
CA GLY A 33 -15.22 -1.69 12.11
C GLY A 33 -14.64 -1.95 10.72
N GLY A 34 -14.58 -3.21 10.28
CA GLY A 34 -14.05 -3.58 8.97
C GLY A 34 -12.54 -3.28 8.85
N VAL A 35 -12.09 -3.03 7.62
CA VAL A 35 -10.67 -2.78 7.35
C VAL A 35 -10.18 -1.49 8.03
N SER A 36 -11.01 -0.45 8.09
CA SER A 36 -10.68 0.80 8.82
C SER A 36 -10.45 0.57 10.31
N GLY A 37 -11.30 -0.21 10.98
CA GLY A 37 -11.14 -0.52 12.40
C GLY A 37 -9.95 -1.44 12.68
N ALA A 38 -9.59 -2.29 11.70
CA ALA A 38 -8.39 -3.11 11.76
C ALA A 38 -7.10 -2.29 11.59
N PHE A 39 -7.13 -1.23 10.80
CA PHE A 39 -5.96 -0.41 10.49
C PHE A 39 -5.26 0.07 11.76
N ARG A 40 -3.93 -0.10 11.80
CA ARG A 40 -3.02 0.21 12.94
C ARG A 40 -3.18 -0.67 14.19
N ASN A 41 -4.26 -1.45 14.30
CA ASN A 41 -4.46 -2.41 15.38
C ASN A 41 -4.09 -3.84 14.96
N TYR A 42 -4.22 -4.14 13.67
CA TYR A 42 -3.91 -5.40 13.04
C TYR A 42 -3.19 -5.17 11.69
N GLU A 43 -2.69 -6.25 11.13
CA GLU A 43 -2.04 -6.25 9.84
C GLU A 43 -3.07 -6.32 8.71
N THR A 44 -3.21 -5.24 7.93
CA THR A 44 -4.21 -5.17 6.85
C THR A 44 -3.68 -5.61 5.48
N GLU A 45 -2.43 -5.27 5.15
CA GLU A 45 -1.83 -5.55 3.84
C GLU A 45 -0.46 -6.21 4.03
N TYR A 46 -0.46 -7.54 4.10
CA TYR A 46 0.75 -8.33 4.37
C TYR A 46 1.59 -8.56 3.10
N TRP A 47 0.93 -8.72 1.95
CA TRP A 47 1.53 -9.23 0.70
C TRP A 47 2.18 -8.17 -0.17
N LEU A 48 2.11 -6.88 0.18
CA LEU A 48 2.69 -5.78 -0.59
C LEU A 48 2.12 -5.68 -2.01
N THR A 49 0.90 -6.17 -2.22
CA THR A 49 0.10 -5.99 -3.44
C THR A 49 -0.06 -4.51 -3.78
N CYS A 50 -0.12 -3.64 -2.76
CA CYS A 50 -0.23 -2.20 -2.93
C CYS A 50 0.96 -1.56 -3.67
N TYR A 51 2.12 -2.21 -3.71
CA TYR A 51 3.28 -1.74 -4.46
C TYR A 51 3.00 -1.64 -5.96
N ARG A 52 2.15 -2.51 -6.49
CA ARG A 52 1.75 -2.44 -7.91
C ARG A 52 1.14 -1.08 -8.24
N GLU A 53 0.11 -0.69 -7.50
CA GLU A 53 -0.57 0.59 -7.76
C GLU A 53 0.36 1.77 -7.46
N ALA A 54 1.09 1.71 -6.34
CA ALA A 54 2.01 2.78 -5.95
C ALA A 54 3.08 3.04 -7.02
N VAL A 55 3.72 1.99 -7.55
CA VAL A 55 4.76 2.14 -8.58
C VAL A 55 4.16 2.52 -9.94
N LEU A 56 2.99 1.99 -10.30
CA LEU A 56 2.32 2.38 -11.54
C LEU A 56 1.88 3.85 -11.53
N GLU A 57 1.43 4.38 -10.39
CA GLU A 57 1.16 5.81 -10.22
C GLU A 57 2.45 6.63 -10.29
N LEU A 58 3.54 6.16 -9.67
CA LEU A 58 4.84 6.85 -9.76
C LEU A 58 5.35 6.91 -11.21
N ASN A 59 5.24 5.81 -11.96
CA ASN A 59 5.60 5.76 -13.38
C ASN A 59 4.87 6.83 -14.21
N GLN A 60 3.64 7.18 -13.85
CA GLN A 60 2.83 8.16 -14.59
C GLN A 60 3.26 9.60 -14.34
N ILE A 61 3.92 9.88 -13.21
CA ILE A 61 4.29 11.24 -12.81
C ILE A 61 5.79 11.52 -12.97
N THR A 62 6.62 10.50 -13.19
CA THR A 62 8.08 10.64 -13.38
C THR A 62 8.47 10.52 -14.85
N ASN A 63 8.98 11.60 -15.43
CA ASN A 63 9.44 11.64 -16.83
C ASN A 63 10.97 11.58 -16.98
N GLU A 64 11.71 11.70 -15.87
CA GLU A 64 13.17 11.67 -15.81
C GLU A 64 13.61 10.51 -14.89
N PRO A 65 14.86 10.03 -14.99
CA PRO A 65 15.39 9.00 -14.11
C PRO A 65 15.33 9.39 -12.64
N VAL A 66 14.77 8.52 -11.79
CA VAL A 66 14.61 8.71 -10.35
C VAL A 66 14.99 7.45 -9.58
N ASN A 67 15.39 7.59 -8.32
CA ASN A 67 15.51 6.45 -7.42
C ASN A 67 14.23 6.28 -6.59
N LEU A 68 13.77 5.04 -6.48
CA LEU A 68 12.74 4.64 -5.53
C LEU A 68 13.34 3.67 -4.51
N PHE A 69 13.57 4.17 -3.30
CA PHE A 69 13.99 3.37 -2.14
C PHE A 69 12.78 2.65 -1.56
N VAL A 70 12.81 1.33 -1.61
CA VAL A 70 11.70 0.49 -1.13
C VAL A 70 12.07 -0.08 0.23
N ARG A 71 11.23 0.18 1.24
CA ARG A 71 11.48 -0.22 2.63
C ARG A 71 11.64 -1.73 2.82
N ARG A 72 10.89 -2.52 2.07
CA ARG A 72 10.79 -3.99 2.21
C ARG A 72 10.44 -4.65 0.89
N GLU A 73 11.08 -5.81 0.60
CA GLU A 73 10.91 -6.60 -0.62
C GLU A 73 10.97 -5.76 -1.93
N PRO A 74 12.09 -5.05 -2.19
CA PRO A 74 12.23 -4.17 -3.38
C PRO A 74 11.93 -4.88 -4.70
N TYR A 75 12.22 -6.18 -4.81
CA TYR A 75 11.95 -6.96 -6.02
C TYR A 75 10.45 -7.03 -6.38
N ILE A 76 9.54 -6.88 -5.41
CA ILE A 76 8.09 -6.82 -5.68
C ILE A 76 7.74 -5.53 -6.42
N ALA A 77 8.31 -4.40 -5.97
CA ALA A 77 8.13 -3.10 -6.62
C ALA A 77 8.79 -3.06 -8.01
N ALA A 78 9.97 -3.68 -8.16
CA ALA A 78 10.74 -3.71 -9.40
C ALA A 78 10.00 -4.34 -10.58
N TYR A 79 9.09 -5.29 -10.34
CA TYR A 79 8.28 -5.87 -11.41
C TYR A 79 7.37 -4.84 -12.12
N TYR A 80 7.05 -3.73 -11.46
CA TYR A 80 6.13 -2.71 -11.97
C TYR A 80 6.82 -1.41 -12.39
N ALA A 81 8.12 -1.25 -12.11
CA ALA A 81 8.88 -0.07 -12.47
C ALA A 81 9.15 -0.02 -13.98
N ASN A 82 9.08 1.17 -14.58
CA ASN A 82 9.59 1.41 -15.93
C ASN A 82 11.08 1.79 -15.92
N ASP A 83 11.65 2.05 -17.09
CA ASP A 83 13.08 2.38 -17.25
C ASP A 83 13.52 3.68 -16.55
N ASN A 84 12.58 4.56 -16.17
CA ASN A 84 12.89 5.79 -15.43
C ASN A 84 13.03 5.56 -13.92
N ILE A 85 12.58 4.43 -13.38
CA ILE A 85 12.60 4.19 -11.93
C ILE A 85 13.67 3.16 -11.58
N THR A 86 14.74 3.61 -10.93
CA THR A 86 15.74 2.72 -10.35
C THR A 86 15.30 2.30 -8.95
N ILE A 87 14.99 1.03 -8.76
CA ILE A 87 14.61 0.47 -7.45
C ILE A 87 15.85 0.24 -6.59
N ARG A 88 15.80 0.70 -5.34
CA ARG A 88 16.87 0.59 -4.34
C ARG A 88 16.38 -0.11 -3.08
N ASP A 89 17.19 -1.00 -2.49
CA ASP A 89 16.83 -1.62 -1.20
C ASP A 89 17.17 -0.66 -0.08
N PHE A 90 16.15 -0.04 0.52
CA PHE A 90 16.33 0.90 1.61
C PHE A 90 17.12 0.30 2.79
N ARG A 91 17.00 -1.02 3.05
CA ARG A 91 17.66 -1.65 4.22
C ARG A 91 19.18 -1.66 4.09
N THR A 92 19.70 -1.71 2.88
CA THR A 92 21.14 -1.75 2.60
C THR A 92 21.69 -0.44 2.05
N GLU A 93 20.84 0.38 1.43
CA GLU A 93 21.26 1.56 0.67
C GLU A 93 20.72 2.88 1.24
N GLN A 94 20.07 2.89 2.42
CA GLN A 94 19.49 4.12 3.01
C GLN A 94 20.47 5.32 3.07
N ASN A 95 21.76 5.08 3.25
CA ASN A 95 22.79 6.11 3.34
C ASN A 95 23.12 6.77 2.00
N GLN A 96 22.61 6.23 0.89
CA GLN A 96 22.79 6.75 -0.46
C GLN A 96 21.59 7.57 -0.93
N MET A 97 20.52 7.64 -0.13
CA MET A 97 19.31 8.37 -0.45
C MET A 97 19.55 9.89 -0.36
N GLN A 98 19.05 10.63 -1.35
CA GLN A 98 19.26 12.07 -1.51
C GLN A 98 17.92 12.82 -1.59
N THR A 99 17.97 14.14 -1.39
CA THR A 99 16.83 15.02 -1.66
C THR A 99 16.32 14.82 -3.08
N GLY A 100 15.00 14.69 -3.22
CA GLY A 100 14.32 14.44 -4.49
C GLY A 100 14.06 12.96 -4.80
N ASP A 101 14.77 12.03 -4.15
CA ASP A 101 14.49 10.59 -4.27
C ASP A 101 13.11 10.24 -3.70
N TYR A 102 12.59 9.07 -4.05
CA TYR A 102 11.32 8.57 -3.56
C TYR A 102 11.51 7.43 -2.56
N TYR A 103 10.59 7.33 -1.61
CA TYR A 103 10.57 6.31 -0.58
C TYR A 103 9.21 5.61 -0.53
N LEU A 104 9.17 4.32 -0.87
CA LEU A 104 7.99 3.46 -0.79
C LEU A 104 7.99 2.66 0.52
N VAL A 105 6.91 2.78 1.28
CA VAL A 105 6.74 2.08 2.55
C VAL A 105 5.32 1.56 2.74
N SER A 106 5.20 0.31 3.18
CA SER A 106 3.94 -0.27 3.63
C SER A 106 3.63 0.10 5.08
N THR A 107 2.36 0.29 5.38
CA THR A 107 1.85 0.62 6.71
C THR A 107 1.66 -0.61 7.60
N ARG A 108 1.84 -1.84 7.07
CA ARG A 108 1.56 -3.11 7.75
C ARG A 108 2.14 -3.25 9.15
N SER A 109 3.34 -2.70 9.35
CA SER A 109 4.06 -2.69 10.62
C SER A 109 4.34 -1.27 11.12
N ASN A 110 3.53 -0.30 10.67
CA ASN A 110 3.62 1.12 11.01
C ASN A 110 4.99 1.76 10.71
N GLU A 111 5.70 1.27 9.70
CA GLU A 111 7.03 1.78 9.32
C GLU A 111 6.96 3.19 8.74
N ASP A 112 5.84 3.53 8.11
CA ASP A 112 5.52 4.88 7.62
C ASP A 112 5.43 5.94 8.72
N LEU A 113 5.22 5.52 9.97
CA LEU A 113 5.23 6.38 11.16
C LEU A 113 6.63 6.50 11.81
N ARG A 114 7.61 5.72 11.35
CA ARG A 114 8.97 5.69 11.92
C ARG A 114 9.95 6.52 11.11
N PHE A 115 9.92 6.38 9.79
CA PHE A 115 10.82 7.07 8.88
C PHE A 115 10.05 8.08 8.02
N MET A 116 10.61 9.29 7.87
CA MET A 116 9.98 10.41 7.14
C MET A 116 8.51 10.65 7.57
N ARG A 117 8.22 10.51 8.87
CA ARG A 117 6.85 10.56 9.42
C ARG A 117 6.11 11.84 8.99
N ASP A 118 6.78 12.97 9.14
CA ASP A 118 6.18 14.30 8.93
C ASP A 118 6.23 14.76 7.47
N VAL A 119 6.84 13.96 6.59
CA VAL A 119 6.84 14.22 5.15
C VAL A 119 5.52 13.73 4.57
N PRO A 120 4.76 14.59 3.84
CA PRO A 120 3.49 14.22 3.25
C PRO A 120 3.67 13.10 2.22
N ALA A 121 2.69 12.21 2.15
CA ALA A 121 2.64 11.19 1.10
C ALA A 121 2.32 11.86 -0.24
N LEU A 122 3.16 11.57 -1.24
CA LEU A 122 2.91 11.94 -2.63
C LEU A 122 1.89 11.01 -3.27
N ILE A 123 2.03 9.70 -3.04
CA ILE A 123 1.10 8.66 -3.49
C ILE A 123 0.64 7.88 -2.26
N THR A 124 -0.65 7.57 -2.21
CA THR A 124 -1.28 6.87 -1.10
C THR A 124 -2.23 5.80 -1.64
N ILE A 125 -1.94 4.53 -1.36
CA ILE A 125 -2.80 3.42 -1.74
C ILE A 125 -3.70 3.07 -0.57
N GLU A 126 -5.00 3.35 -0.71
CA GLU A 126 -6.00 3.18 0.35
C GLU A 126 -7.14 2.27 -0.08
N ARG A 127 -7.66 1.49 0.87
CA ARG A 127 -8.91 0.74 0.71
C ARG A 127 -9.73 0.81 1.99
N GLN A 128 -11.00 1.15 1.85
CA GLN A 128 -11.97 1.20 2.95
C GLN A 128 -11.44 1.92 4.21
N GLY A 129 -10.77 3.06 4.03
CA GLY A 129 -10.24 3.88 5.13
C GLY A 129 -8.94 3.40 5.76
N ALA A 130 -8.31 2.34 5.24
CA ALA A 130 -6.98 1.90 5.64
C ALA A 130 -5.96 2.26 4.55
N THR A 131 -4.88 2.93 4.94
CA THR A 131 -3.73 3.15 4.07
C THR A 131 -2.89 1.88 4.04
N PHE A 132 -2.58 1.33 2.86
CA PHE A 132 -1.79 0.10 2.69
C PHE A 132 -0.32 0.37 2.44
N CYS A 133 -0.01 1.35 1.58
CA CYS A 133 1.33 1.89 1.43
C CYS A 133 1.29 3.33 0.92
N VAL A 134 2.42 4.00 1.08
CA VAL A 134 2.64 5.36 0.64
C VAL A 134 3.98 5.48 -0.08
N ILE A 135 4.06 6.41 -1.03
CA ILE A 135 5.32 6.93 -1.55
C ILE A 135 5.49 8.36 -1.07
N LYS A 136 6.65 8.68 -0.49
CA LYS A 136 7.04 10.02 -0.06
C LYS A 136 8.22 10.49 -0.90
N GLN A 137 8.33 11.78 -1.14
CA GLN A 137 9.52 12.37 -1.76
C GLN A 137 10.45 12.91 -0.67
N VAL A 138 11.74 12.61 -0.77
CA VAL A 138 12.75 13.04 0.20
C VAL A 138 12.94 14.56 0.06
N PRO A 139 12.79 15.33 1.16
CA PRO A 139 12.87 16.80 1.14
C PRO A 139 14.30 17.32 0.93
#